data_AF-A0A9Q8ZAL9-F1
#
_entry.id   AF-A0A9Q8ZAL9-F1
#
_cell.length_a   1.000
_cell.length_b   1.000
_cell.length_c   1.000
_cell.angle_alpha   90.00
_cell.angle_beta   90.00
_cell.angle_gamma   90.00
#
_symmetry.space_group_name_H-M   'P 1'
#
loop_
_entity.id
_entity.type
_entity.pdbx_description
1 polymer ?
#
loop_
_entity_poly.entity_id
_entity_poly.type
_entity_poly.pdbx_seq_one_letter_code
_entity_poly.pdbx_strand_id
1 'polypeptide(L)'
;MRRLRRDEYTVGWVCALPVELAAAQEMLDEEHETPQSEVDDTNIYTCGRVGEHNVVIACLPEGQTGTNSAAAVAVQMKSAFPSTRFGLMVGIGGGVPSEEVDIRLGDVVISKPHRVHGGVVQYDFGKTTPGGFERTGFLNTPPTVLLNAVANLRAKQMRGKGRLSEYLSKFDSLPDFTREAAGPDTLFNATYDM
;
A
#
# COMPACT_ATOMS: atom_id res chain seq x y z
N MET A 1 -25.79 4.49 -5.83
CA MET A 1 -24.38 4.91 -5.89
C MET A 1 -24.03 5.15 -7.36
N ARG A 2 -22.92 5.81 -7.69
CA ARG A 2 -22.48 5.90 -9.09
C ARG A 2 -21.91 4.54 -9.53
N ARG A 3 -22.26 4.07 -10.72
CA ARG A 3 -21.67 2.84 -11.30
C ARG A 3 -20.83 3.21 -12.52
N LEU A 4 -19.56 2.81 -12.51
CA LEU A 4 -18.63 2.97 -13.64
C LEU A 4 -18.29 1.63 -14.28
N ARG A 5 -17.80 1.66 -15.51
CA ARG A 5 -17.30 0.47 -16.21
C ARG A 5 -15.92 0.09 -15.67
N ARG A 6 -15.56 -1.20 -15.81
CA ARG A 6 -14.27 -1.74 -15.35
C ARG A 6 -13.06 -1.07 -16.01
N ASP A 7 -13.22 -0.61 -17.25
CA ASP A 7 -12.17 0.08 -18.03
C ASP A 7 -11.98 1.55 -17.61
N GLU A 8 -12.78 2.07 -16.69
CA GLU A 8 -12.65 3.42 -16.15
C GLU A 8 -11.80 3.48 -14.87
N TYR A 9 -11.48 2.33 -14.27
CA TYR A 9 -10.60 2.24 -13.10
C TYR A 9 -9.15 2.10 -13.55
N THR A 10 -8.29 2.97 -13.02
CA THR A 10 -6.91 3.10 -13.51
C THR A 10 -5.85 2.87 -12.45
N VAL A 11 -6.26 2.78 -11.18
CA VAL A 11 -5.38 2.54 -10.03
C VAL A 11 -5.91 1.35 -9.26
N GLY A 12 -5.05 0.34 -9.06
CA GLY A 12 -5.31 -0.76 -8.13
C GLY A 12 -4.74 -0.43 -6.75
N TRP A 13 -5.45 -0.78 -5.69
CA TRP A 13 -5.02 -0.66 -4.30
C TRP A 13 -5.21 -2.02 -3.62
N VAL A 14 -4.12 -2.64 -3.20
CA VAL A 14 -4.12 -3.93 -2.51
C VAL A 14 -3.78 -3.72 -1.03
N CYS A 15 -4.63 -4.25 -0.16
CA CYS A 15 -4.46 -4.27 1.30
C CYS A 15 -4.18 -5.71 1.77
N ALA A 16 -3.32 -5.88 2.78
CA ALA A 16 -3.06 -7.18 3.41
C ALA A 16 -4.05 -7.53 4.53
N LEU A 17 -4.56 -6.53 5.26
CA LEU A 17 -5.36 -6.72 6.47
C LEU A 17 -6.72 -6.02 6.40
N PRO A 18 -7.75 -6.51 7.11
CA PRO A 18 -9.06 -5.86 7.16
C PRO A 18 -9.02 -4.40 7.66
N VAL A 19 -8.16 -4.08 8.62
CA VAL A 19 -7.99 -2.70 9.12
C VAL A 19 -7.43 -1.77 8.03
N GLU A 20 -6.56 -2.28 7.16
CA GLU A 20 -6.02 -1.54 6.02
C GLU A 20 -7.07 -1.38 4.93
N LEU A 21 -7.92 -2.39 4.70
CA LEU A 21 -9.07 -2.29 3.80
C LEU A 21 -10.05 -1.22 4.29
N ALA A 22 -10.42 -1.24 5.56
CA ALA A 22 -11.29 -0.22 6.15
C ALA A 22 -10.70 1.19 5.96
N ALA A 23 -9.39 1.35 6.19
CA ALA A 23 -8.74 2.63 5.94
C ALA A 23 -8.73 3.06 4.47
N ALA A 24 -8.52 2.11 3.56
CA ALA A 24 -8.57 2.38 2.13
C ALA A 24 -9.98 2.81 1.67
N GLN A 25 -11.02 2.19 2.23
CA GLN A 25 -12.43 2.53 1.96
C GLN A 25 -12.76 3.94 2.49
N GLU A 26 -12.39 4.25 3.73
CA GLU A 26 -12.61 5.58 4.32
C GLU A 26 -11.86 6.69 3.55
N MET A 27 -10.73 6.37 2.92
CA MET A 27 -9.99 7.34 2.13
C MET A 27 -10.71 7.75 0.83
N LEU A 28 -11.71 7.00 0.37
CA LEU A 28 -12.47 7.33 -0.84
C LEU A 28 -13.21 8.66 -0.67
N ASP A 29 -13.21 9.49 -1.70
CA ASP A 29 -14.05 10.70 -1.78
C ASP A 29 -15.48 10.32 -2.21
N GLU A 30 -15.62 9.22 -2.95
CA GLU A 30 -16.88 8.67 -3.41
C GLU A 30 -16.72 7.16 -3.56
N GLU A 31 -17.62 6.39 -2.94
CA GLU A 31 -17.79 4.97 -3.22
C GLU A 31 -18.70 4.75 -4.43
N HIS A 32 -18.32 3.80 -5.28
CA HIS A 32 -19.05 3.41 -6.48
C HIS A 32 -19.68 2.02 -6.30
N GLU A 33 -20.74 1.74 -7.04
CA GLU A 33 -21.23 0.38 -7.21
C GLU A 33 -20.18 -0.45 -7.98
N THR A 34 -19.76 -1.56 -7.38
CA THR A 34 -18.80 -2.48 -8.00
C THR A 34 -19.41 -3.09 -9.27
N PRO A 35 -18.80 -2.87 -10.45
CA PRO A 35 -19.29 -3.46 -11.69
C PRO A 35 -19.12 -4.98 -11.65
N GLN A 36 -20.12 -5.70 -12.17
CA GLN A 36 -20.01 -7.15 -12.36
C GLN A 36 -18.81 -7.50 -13.24
N SER A 37 -18.07 -8.52 -12.82
CA SER A 37 -16.97 -9.12 -13.57
C SER A 37 -17.43 -10.47 -14.10
N GLU A 38 -17.21 -10.73 -15.40
CA GLU A 38 -17.37 -12.06 -16.01
C GLU A 38 -16.08 -12.88 -15.92
N VAL A 39 -15.03 -12.33 -15.29
CA VAL A 39 -13.78 -13.04 -15.04
C VAL A 39 -14.00 -13.93 -13.83
N ASP A 40 -13.59 -15.19 -13.93
CA ASP A 40 -13.52 -16.13 -12.81
C ASP A 40 -12.37 -15.71 -11.88
N ASP A 41 -12.65 -14.74 -11.02
CA ASP A 41 -11.76 -14.32 -9.94
C ASP A 41 -12.45 -14.43 -8.58
N THR A 42 -11.65 -14.63 -7.54
CA THR A 42 -12.14 -14.84 -6.17
C THR A 42 -12.06 -13.58 -5.31
N ASN A 43 -11.64 -12.46 -5.89
CA ASN A 43 -11.43 -11.22 -5.15
C ASN A 43 -12.76 -10.52 -4.90
N ILE A 44 -12.87 -9.87 -3.75
CA ILE A 44 -13.95 -8.92 -3.47
C ILE A 44 -13.38 -7.52 -3.66
N TYR A 45 -14.04 -6.74 -4.52
CA TYR A 45 -13.59 -5.39 -4.86
C TYR A 45 -14.50 -4.32 -4.27
N THR A 46 -13.87 -3.29 -3.70
CA THR A 46 -14.51 -1.99 -3.49
C THR A 46 -14.02 -1.02 -4.57
N CYS A 47 -14.96 -0.31 -5.18
CA CYS A 47 -14.67 0.65 -6.22
C CYS A 47 -14.98 2.07 -5.74
N GLY A 48 -14.17 3.04 -6.12
CA GLY A 48 -14.44 4.44 -5.76
C GLY A 48 -13.52 5.43 -6.45
N ARG A 49 -13.48 6.65 -5.91
CA ARG A 49 -12.61 7.73 -6.38
C ARG A 49 -11.78 8.32 -5.24
N VAL A 50 -10.52 8.64 -5.54
CA VAL A 50 -9.64 9.50 -4.72
C VAL A 50 -9.10 10.62 -5.60
N GLY A 51 -9.47 11.86 -5.31
CA GLY A 51 -9.22 13.01 -6.16
C GLY A 51 -9.79 12.80 -7.56
N GLU A 52 -8.91 12.76 -8.56
CA GLU A 52 -9.25 12.55 -9.97
C GLU A 52 -9.07 11.09 -10.41
N HIS A 53 -8.73 10.18 -9.50
CA HIS A 53 -8.41 8.79 -9.81
C HIS A 53 -9.54 7.86 -9.41
N ASN A 54 -10.05 7.09 -10.37
CA ASN A 54 -10.91 5.94 -10.09
C ASN A 54 -10.03 4.77 -9.61
N VAL A 55 -10.29 4.31 -8.39
CA VAL A 55 -9.51 3.30 -7.67
C VAL A 55 -10.36 2.03 -7.51
N VAL A 56 -9.72 0.89 -7.72
CA VAL A 56 -10.25 -0.42 -7.32
C VAL A 56 -9.41 -0.94 -6.15
N ILE A 57 -10.08 -1.29 -5.06
CA ILE A 57 -9.46 -1.80 -3.83
C ILE A 57 -9.79 -3.29 -3.70
N ALA A 58 -8.79 -4.10 -3.33
CA ALA A 58 -9.00 -5.48 -2.90
C ALA A 58 -8.15 -5.76 -1.65
N CYS A 59 -8.63 -6.67 -0.81
CA CYS A 59 -7.88 -7.18 0.33
C CYS A 59 -7.44 -8.63 0.07
N LEU A 60 -6.31 -9.01 0.65
CA LEU A 60 -5.88 -10.40 0.70
C LEU A 60 -6.96 -11.24 1.44
N PRO A 61 -7.10 -12.54 1.09
CA PRO A 61 -8.01 -13.43 1.79
C PRO A 61 -7.68 -13.52 3.28
N GLU A 62 -8.71 -13.64 4.11
CA GLU A 62 -8.55 -13.73 5.56
C GLU A 62 -7.64 -14.92 5.95
N GLY A 63 -6.69 -14.66 6.84
CA GLY A 63 -5.68 -15.64 7.26
C GLY A 63 -4.57 -15.92 6.22
N GLN A 64 -4.58 -15.28 5.05
CA GLN A 64 -3.60 -15.50 3.99
C GLN A 64 -2.80 -14.22 3.70
N THR A 65 -1.72 -14.00 4.45
CA THR A 65 -0.79 -12.89 4.21
C THR A 65 0.43 -13.34 3.39
N GLY A 66 1.26 -12.37 2.97
CA GLY A 66 2.52 -12.62 2.29
C GLY A 66 2.51 -12.34 0.79
N THR A 67 3.69 -12.39 0.19
CA THR A 67 3.97 -11.94 -1.18
C THR A 67 3.21 -12.72 -2.24
N ASN A 68 3.02 -14.03 -2.06
CA ASN A 68 2.30 -14.89 -3.01
C ASN A 68 0.81 -14.53 -3.08
N SER A 69 0.17 -14.34 -1.92
CA SER A 69 -1.24 -13.93 -1.80
C SER A 69 -1.44 -12.56 -2.45
N ALA A 70 -0.57 -11.58 -2.13
CA ALA A 70 -0.61 -10.25 -2.74
C ALA A 70 -0.43 -10.28 -4.27
N ALA A 71 0.49 -11.11 -4.78
CA ALA A 71 0.69 -11.27 -6.22
C ALA A 71 -0.54 -11.86 -6.92
N ALA A 72 -1.17 -12.89 -6.32
CA ALA A 72 -2.39 -13.49 -6.86
C ALA A 72 -3.54 -12.49 -6.94
N VAL A 73 -3.79 -11.75 -5.86
CA VAL A 73 -4.82 -10.69 -5.81
C VAL A 73 -4.55 -9.63 -6.87
N ALA A 74 -3.31 -9.13 -6.97
CA ALA A 74 -2.95 -8.09 -7.93
C ALA A 74 -3.09 -8.53 -9.39
N VAL A 75 -2.73 -9.78 -9.72
CA VAL A 75 -2.88 -10.34 -11.07
C VAL A 75 -4.36 -10.48 -11.45
N GLN A 76 -5.17 -11.02 -10.54
CA GLN A 76 -6.62 -11.15 -10.75
C GLN A 76 -7.29 -9.77 -10.89
N MET A 77 -6.94 -8.81 -10.03
CA MET A 77 -7.40 -7.42 -10.12
C MET A 77 -7.09 -6.80 -11.49
N LYS A 78 -5.86 -6.99 -11.99
CA LYS A 78 -5.46 -6.48 -13.32
C LYS A 78 -6.26 -7.14 -14.44
N SER A 79 -6.62 -8.42 -14.29
CA SER A 79 -7.46 -9.14 -15.25
C SER A 79 -8.91 -8.62 -15.24
N ALA A 80 -9.47 -8.36 -14.05
CA ALA A 80 -10.83 -7.85 -13.90
C ALA A 80 -10.97 -6.38 -14.31
N PHE A 81 -9.94 -5.57 -14.07
CA PHE A 81 -9.90 -4.13 -14.35
C PHE A 81 -8.78 -3.82 -15.36
N PRO A 82 -9.02 -4.06 -16.67
CA PRO A 82 -7.96 -4.12 -17.69
C PRO A 82 -7.27 -2.77 -17.94
N SER A 83 -7.91 -1.65 -17.59
CA SER A 83 -7.34 -0.31 -17.74
C SER A 83 -6.48 0.13 -16.54
N THR A 84 -6.25 -0.75 -15.56
CA THR A 84 -5.36 -0.48 -14.43
C THR A 84 -3.94 -0.17 -14.93
N ARG A 85 -3.48 1.06 -14.68
CA ARG A 85 -2.17 1.57 -15.13
C ARG A 85 -1.05 1.18 -14.18
N PHE A 86 -1.35 1.13 -12.89
CA PHE A 86 -0.45 0.70 -11.83
C PHE A 86 -1.26 0.21 -10.62
N GLY A 87 -0.65 -0.67 -9.83
CA GLY A 87 -1.16 -1.11 -8.54
C GLY A 87 -0.30 -0.56 -7.40
N LEU A 88 -0.93 -0.29 -6.27
CA LEU A 88 -0.29 0.10 -5.02
C LEU A 88 -0.54 -1.00 -3.99
N MET A 89 0.53 -1.48 -3.36
CA MET A 89 0.42 -2.24 -2.11
C MET A 89 0.51 -1.23 -0.97
N VAL A 90 -0.55 -1.06 -0.20
CA VAL A 90 -0.62 -0.09 0.90
C VAL A 90 -1.10 -0.81 2.14
N GLY A 91 -0.37 -0.65 3.23
CA GLY A 91 -0.67 -1.31 4.48
C GLY A 91 0.25 -0.83 5.60
N ILE A 92 0.06 -1.41 6.77
CA ILE A 92 0.91 -1.18 7.94
C ILE A 92 2.21 -1.97 7.80
N GLY A 93 3.28 -1.42 8.36
CA GLY A 93 4.59 -2.07 8.36
C GLY A 93 5.34 -1.80 9.66
N GLY A 94 6.21 -2.73 10.04
CA GLY A 94 7.17 -2.53 11.12
C GLY A 94 8.30 -1.60 10.68
N GLY A 95 8.76 -0.74 11.59
CA GLY A 95 9.92 0.13 11.39
C GLY A 95 11.13 -0.36 12.17
N VAL A 96 12.32 -0.28 11.56
CA VAL A 96 13.59 -0.51 12.25
C VAL A 96 14.37 0.80 12.24
N PRO A 97 14.28 1.62 13.31
CA PRO A 97 15.01 2.87 13.38
C PRO A 97 16.52 2.63 13.49
N SER A 98 17.32 3.58 12.98
CA SER A 98 18.77 3.61 13.12
C SER A 98 19.26 5.03 13.44
N GLU A 99 20.55 5.18 13.78
CA GLU A 99 21.13 6.52 13.99
C GLU A 99 21.08 7.38 12.72
N GLU A 100 21.12 6.76 11.54
CA GLU A 100 21.04 7.45 10.25
C GLU A 100 19.60 7.73 9.80
N VAL A 101 18.64 6.92 10.24
CA VAL A 101 17.23 7.05 9.86
C VAL A 101 16.33 6.83 11.09
N ASP A 102 15.86 7.93 11.65
CA ASP A 102 14.90 7.97 12.76
C ASP A 102 13.48 7.68 12.24
N ILE A 103 13.14 6.40 12.09
CA ILE A 103 11.80 5.93 11.73
C ILE A 103 10.93 5.89 12.99
N ARG A 104 9.77 6.53 12.95
CA ARG A 104 8.82 6.60 14.07
C ARG A 104 7.46 6.04 13.70
N LEU A 105 6.67 5.66 14.70
CA LEU A 105 5.27 5.28 14.47
C LEU A 105 4.50 6.46 13.88
N GLY A 106 3.69 6.15 12.86
CA GLY A 106 2.98 7.16 12.07
C GLY A 106 3.75 7.67 10.84
N ASP A 107 5.04 7.34 10.70
CA ASP A 107 5.77 7.67 9.47
C ASP A 107 5.23 6.88 8.28
N VAL A 108 5.05 7.57 7.15
CA VAL A 108 4.65 6.97 5.88
C VAL A 108 5.89 6.75 5.03
N VAL A 109 6.25 5.48 4.80
CA VAL A 109 7.37 5.11 3.94
C VAL A 109 6.87 4.90 2.50
N ILE A 110 7.49 5.61 1.57
CA ILE A 110 7.17 5.48 0.14
C ILE A 110 8.38 4.92 -0.60
N SER A 111 8.18 3.78 -1.28
CA SER A 111 9.21 3.12 -2.06
C SER A 111 9.75 4.01 -3.18
N LYS A 112 11.09 4.08 -3.29
CA LYS A 112 11.81 4.75 -4.37
C LYS A 112 13.16 4.06 -4.60
N PRO A 113 13.73 4.10 -5.81
CA PRO A 113 15.06 3.56 -6.04
C PRO A 113 16.10 4.29 -5.19
N HIS A 114 17.07 3.54 -4.66
CA HIS A 114 18.20 4.08 -3.90
C HIS A 114 19.45 3.21 -4.11
N ARG A 115 20.54 3.85 -4.53
CA ARG A 115 21.81 3.18 -4.89
C ARG A 115 21.54 2.05 -5.90
N VAL A 116 21.79 0.80 -5.49
CA VAL A 116 21.64 -0.40 -6.32
C VAL A 116 20.28 -1.08 -6.17
N HIS A 117 19.37 -0.51 -5.36
CA HIS A 117 18.06 -1.11 -5.07
C HIS A 117 16.93 -0.37 -5.78
N GLY A 118 15.96 -1.14 -6.30
CA GLY A 118 14.79 -0.60 -7.00
C GLY A 118 13.77 0.12 -6.10
N GLY A 119 13.88 -0.08 -4.79
CA GLY A 119 13.10 0.60 -3.75
C GLY A 119 12.45 -0.34 -2.76
N VAL A 120 12.17 -1.58 -3.18
CA VAL A 120 11.82 -2.69 -2.28
C VAL A 120 12.91 -3.75 -2.38
N VAL A 121 13.28 -4.32 -1.24
CA VAL A 121 14.30 -5.35 -1.13
C VAL A 121 13.70 -6.53 -0.39
N GLN A 122 13.61 -7.67 -1.05
CA GLN A 122 13.18 -8.90 -0.41
C GLN A 122 14.37 -9.53 0.32
N TYR A 123 14.41 -9.37 1.65
CA TYR A 123 15.58 -9.73 2.46
C TYR A 123 15.77 -11.24 2.64
N ASP A 124 14.68 -12.01 2.56
CA ASP A 124 14.62 -13.46 2.76
C ASP A 124 14.75 -14.27 1.47
N PHE A 125 14.87 -13.62 0.31
CA PHE A 125 14.99 -14.30 -0.97
C PHE A 125 16.45 -14.48 -1.39
N GLY A 126 16.92 -15.71 -1.36
CA GLY A 126 18.33 -16.00 -1.53
C GLY A 126 18.65 -17.48 -1.46
N LYS A 127 19.95 -17.76 -1.38
CA LYS A 127 20.50 -19.11 -1.31
C LYS A 127 21.33 -19.24 -0.06
N THR A 128 21.13 -20.35 0.66
CA THR A 128 22.06 -20.75 1.71
C THR A 128 23.30 -21.36 1.06
N THR A 129 24.45 -20.76 1.33
CA THR A 129 25.76 -21.23 0.87
C THR A 129 26.61 -21.64 2.09
N PRO A 130 27.74 -22.36 1.90
CA PRO A 130 28.68 -22.61 2.99
C PRO A 130 29.22 -21.32 3.67
N GLY A 131 29.18 -20.18 2.97
CA GLY A 131 29.56 -18.86 3.48
C GLY A 131 28.42 -18.07 4.13
N GLY A 132 27.23 -18.66 4.27
CA GLY A 132 26.04 -18.00 4.82
C GLY A 132 24.95 -17.76 3.78
N PHE A 133 23.93 -17.00 4.17
CA PHE A 133 22.82 -16.66 3.30
C PHE A 133 23.20 -15.55 2.32
N GLU A 134 23.10 -15.83 1.03
CA GLU A 134 23.32 -14.88 -0.04
C GLU A 134 21.97 -14.46 -0.63
N ARG A 135 21.60 -13.19 -0.46
CA ARG A 135 20.40 -12.64 -1.09
C ARG A 135 20.58 -12.63 -2.61
N THR A 136 19.61 -13.17 -3.35
CA THR A 136 19.61 -13.21 -4.81
C THR A 136 18.41 -12.46 -5.38
N GLY A 137 18.43 -12.12 -6.66
CA GLY A 137 17.29 -11.45 -7.31
C GLY A 137 17.16 -9.95 -7.01
N PHE A 138 16.19 -9.31 -7.67
CA PHE A 138 15.86 -7.90 -7.49
C PHE A 138 14.39 -7.65 -7.86
N LEU A 139 13.79 -6.65 -7.23
CA LEU A 139 12.45 -6.16 -7.60
C LEU A 139 12.56 -4.93 -8.50
N ASN A 140 11.55 -4.75 -9.36
CA ASN A 140 11.46 -3.60 -10.26
C ASN A 140 11.34 -2.28 -9.47
N THR A 141 11.74 -1.19 -10.12
CA THR A 141 11.50 0.16 -9.59
C THR A 141 10.01 0.51 -9.71
N PRO A 142 9.46 1.37 -8.83
CA PRO A 142 8.14 1.97 -9.06
C PRO A 142 8.06 2.64 -10.46
N PRO A 143 6.90 2.61 -11.12
CA PRO A 143 6.69 3.32 -12.39
C PRO A 143 7.08 4.80 -12.32
N THR A 144 7.64 5.34 -13.41
CA THR A 144 8.09 6.75 -13.49
C THR A 144 7.01 7.75 -13.10
N VAL A 145 5.74 7.47 -13.41
CA VAL A 145 4.61 8.33 -13.02
C VAL A 145 4.49 8.48 -11.49
N LEU A 146 4.73 7.39 -10.73
CA LEU A 146 4.71 7.41 -9.28
C LEU A 146 5.95 8.09 -8.71
N LEU A 147 7.12 7.88 -9.31
CA LEU A 147 8.36 8.57 -8.90
C LEU A 147 8.24 10.10 -9.08
N ASN A 148 7.62 10.54 -10.18
CA ASN A 148 7.31 11.95 -10.41
C ASN A 148 6.30 12.49 -9.39
N ALA A 149 5.27 11.70 -9.03
CA ALA A 149 4.31 12.07 -8.00
C ALA A 149 4.98 12.22 -6.62
N VAL A 150 5.90 11.32 -6.25
CA VAL A 150 6.69 11.41 -5.00
C VAL A 150 7.58 12.65 -4.99
N ALA A 151 8.24 12.96 -6.11
CA ALA A 151 9.04 14.19 -6.22
C ALA A 151 8.17 15.45 -6.03
N ASN A 152 6.98 15.47 -6.63
CA ASN A 152 6.02 16.57 -6.48
C ASN A 152 5.49 16.68 -5.05
N LEU A 153 5.15 15.56 -4.41
CA LEU A 153 4.70 15.48 -3.02
C LEU A 153 5.78 16.06 -2.08
N ARG A 154 7.03 15.64 -2.25
CA ARG A 154 8.16 16.16 -1.47
C ARG A 154 8.35 17.66 -1.67
N ALA A 155 8.25 18.16 -2.90
CA ALA A 155 8.33 19.59 -3.19
C ALA A 155 7.16 20.39 -2.56
N LYS A 156 5.94 19.84 -2.54
CA LYS A 156 4.80 20.44 -1.83
C LYS A 156 5.05 20.49 -0.32
N GLN A 157 5.57 19.42 0.26
CA GLN A 157 5.89 19.36 1.68
C GLN A 157 6.94 20.40 2.08
N MET A 158 8.02 20.56 1.31
CA MET A 158 9.05 21.60 1.53
C MET A 158 8.49 23.02 1.48
N ARG A 159 7.34 23.22 0.80
CA ARG A 159 6.65 24.50 0.70
C ARG A 159 5.52 24.68 1.72
N GLY A 160 5.36 23.75 2.66
CA GLY A 160 4.25 23.76 3.62
C GLY A 160 2.87 23.57 2.98
N LYS A 161 2.81 22.92 1.80
CA LYS A 161 1.57 22.66 1.05
C LYS A 161 1.15 21.19 1.11
N GLY A 162 1.53 20.48 2.17
CA GLY A 162 1.05 19.13 2.44
C GLY A 162 -0.44 19.14 2.78
N ARG A 163 -1.14 18.06 2.42
CA ARG A 163 -2.58 17.87 2.73
C ARG A 163 -2.83 16.65 3.62
N LEU A 164 -1.77 16.14 4.27
CA LEU A 164 -1.88 14.91 5.07
C LEU A 164 -2.92 15.06 6.18
N SER A 165 -2.93 16.17 6.91
CA SER A 165 -3.92 16.43 7.96
C SER A 165 -5.36 16.42 7.45
N GLU A 166 -5.60 16.90 6.24
CA GLU A 166 -6.92 16.88 5.60
C GLU A 166 -7.36 15.46 5.24
N TYR A 167 -6.42 14.61 4.81
CA TYR A 167 -6.72 13.21 4.55
C TYR A 167 -6.95 12.43 5.85
N LEU A 168 -6.19 12.74 6.91
CA LEU A 168 -6.36 12.11 8.22
C LEU A 168 -7.68 12.50 8.89
N SER A 169 -8.23 13.70 8.65
CA SER A 169 -9.49 14.10 9.28
C SER A 169 -10.71 13.28 8.83
N LYS A 170 -10.59 12.49 7.75
CA LYS A 170 -11.64 11.51 7.38
C LYS A 170 -11.83 10.44 8.46
N PHE A 171 -10.81 10.19 9.27
CA PHE A 171 -10.82 9.18 10.31
C PHE A 171 -11.31 9.71 11.67
N ASP A 172 -11.59 11.01 11.80
CA ASP A 172 -11.97 11.64 13.07
C ASP A 172 -13.24 11.01 13.68
N SER A 173 -14.13 10.46 12.84
CA SER A 173 -15.34 9.76 13.27
C SER A 173 -15.17 8.28 13.59
N LEU A 174 -13.97 7.72 13.40
CA LEU A 174 -13.68 6.29 13.62
C LEU A 174 -12.81 6.11 14.87
N PRO A 175 -13.40 5.70 16.03
CA PRO A 175 -12.68 5.63 17.30
C PRO A 175 -11.42 4.76 17.27
N ASP A 176 -11.46 3.68 16.49
CA ASP A 176 -10.35 2.72 16.38
C ASP A 176 -9.15 3.27 15.58
N PHE A 177 -9.32 4.35 14.83
CA PHE A 177 -8.27 4.99 14.02
C PHE A 177 -7.68 6.23 14.69
N THR A 178 -7.92 6.42 15.98
CA THR A 178 -7.42 7.55 16.76
C THR A 178 -6.04 7.28 17.36
N ARG A 179 -5.29 8.35 17.65
CA ARG A 179 -3.99 8.23 18.33
C ARG A 179 -4.16 7.64 19.73
N GLU A 180 -5.27 7.96 20.39
CA GLU A 180 -5.62 7.47 21.72
C GLU A 180 -5.83 5.96 21.71
N ALA A 181 -6.55 5.42 20.71
CA ALA A 181 -6.74 3.99 20.52
C ALA A 181 -5.44 3.25 20.21
N ALA A 182 -4.51 3.88 19.47
CA ALA A 182 -3.22 3.27 19.14
C ALA A 182 -2.30 3.02 20.36
N GLY A 183 -2.51 3.76 21.47
CA GLY A 183 -1.70 3.58 22.69
C GLY A 183 -0.24 4.05 22.57
N PRO A 184 0.59 3.89 23.61
CA PRO A 184 1.98 4.38 23.57
C PRO A 184 2.81 3.67 22.51
N ASP A 185 3.81 4.37 21.97
CA ASP A 185 4.76 3.78 21.03
C ASP A 185 5.50 2.63 21.72
N THR A 186 5.42 1.44 21.14
CA THR A 186 6.08 0.24 21.67
C THR A 186 7.29 -0.08 20.83
N LEU A 187 8.49 0.09 21.42
CA LEU A 187 9.75 -0.31 20.80
C LEU A 187 10.20 -1.65 21.39
N PHE A 188 10.40 -2.63 20.53
CA PHE A 188 10.92 -3.93 20.90
C PHE A 188 12.45 -3.95 20.89
N ASN A 189 13.06 -4.81 21.71
CA ASN A 189 14.50 -5.02 21.68
C ASN A 189 14.92 -5.58 20.30
N ALA A 190 16.10 -5.22 19.81
CA ALA A 190 16.63 -5.75 18.55
C ALA A 190 16.77 -7.28 18.53
N THR A 191 16.85 -7.92 19.70
CA THR A 191 16.89 -9.38 19.85
C THR A 191 15.52 -10.00 20.12
N TYR A 192 14.43 -9.25 19.94
CA TYR A 192 13.08 -9.77 20.07
C TYR A 192 12.78 -10.70 18.89
N ASP A 193 12.50 -11.97 19.17
CA ASP A 193 12.02 -12.91 18.17
C ASP A 193 10.54 -12.61 17.88
N MET A 194 10.24 -12.27 16.61
CA MET A 194 8.88 -12.13 16.09
C MET A 194 8.27 -13.49 15.76
#